data_AF-A0ABD2M9Y0-F1
#
_entry.id   AF-A0ABD2M9Y0-F1
#
_cell.length_a   1.000
_cell.length_b   1.000
_cell.length_c   1.000
_cell.angle_alpha   90.00
_cell.angle_beta   90.00
_cell.angle_gamma   90.00
#
_symmetry.space_group_name_H-M   'P 1'
#
loop_
_entity.id
_entity.type
_entity.pdbx_description
1 polymer ?
#
loop_
_entity_poly.entity_id
_entity_poly.type
_entity_poly.pdbx_seq_one_letter_code
_entity_poly.pdbx_strand_id
1 'polypeptide(L)'
;MGNVRIESGGSLNINKSQMESSQIDVGGSIGIVKSPMRSIGIDCGGTLRIEKSKMQTGKINCNGKTTIIQSPAGEVHIKCGGSLSITKSKMETGNMNCGGSSTIVESPAQTLKLNCGGSLNIKESSMENVHIDCGGSATIKKSKMESGRINCGGSFSIDRTPTGNVRIEYGGRRINL
;
A
#
# COMPACT_ATOMS: atom_id res chain seq x y z
N MET A 1 10.93 -26.98 -2.28
CA MET A 1 10.39 -26.45 -1.01
C MET A 1 8.92 -26.21 -1.23
N GLY A 2 8.06 -26.84 -0.43
CA GLY A 2 6.62 -26.91 -0.67
C GLY A 2 5.89 -25.62 -0.27
N ASN A 3 4.63 -25.52 -0.72
CA ASN A 3 3.74 -24.46 -0.31
C ASN A 3 3.42 -24.61 1.19
N VAL A 4 3.63 -23.57 1.98
CA VAL A 4 3.28 -23.54 3.41
C VAL A 4 1.89 -22.94 3.57
N ARG A 5 0.97 -23.65 4.21
CA ARG A 5 -0.36 -23.13 4.56
C ARG A 5 -0.47 -22.99 6.07
N ILE A 6 -0.89 -21.81 6.53
CA ILE A 6 -1.10 -21.52 7.96
C ILE A 6 -2.54 -21.04 8.13
N GLU A 7 -3.26 -21.66 9.05
CA GLU A 7 -4.64 -21.30 9.40
C GLU A 7 -4.75 -21.08 10.91
N SER A 8 -5.36 -19.97 11.34
CA SER A 8 -5.57 -19.69 12.77
C SER A 8 -6.80 -18.83 12.99
N GLY A 9 -7.68 -19.21 13.93
CA GLY A 9 -8.77 -18.34 14.37
C GLY A 9 -8.32 -17.13 15.21
N GLY A 10 -7.09 -17.19 15.75
CA GLY A 10 -6.53 -16.19 16.65
C GLY A 10 -5.62 -15.18 15.95
N SER A 11 -4.53 -14.79 16.61
CA SER A 11 -3.49 -13.96 15.99
C SER A 11 -2.24 -14.79 15.68
N LEU A 12 -1.50 -14.38 14.66
CA LEU A 12 -0.28 -15.04 14.20
C LEU A 12 0.90 -14.07 14.20
N ASN A 13 2.03 -14.50 14.74
CA ASN A 13 3.29 -13.77 14.64
C ASN A 13 4.34 -14.62 13.94
N ILE A 14 4.90 -14.12 12.84
CA ILE A 14 5.98 -14.73 12.08
C ILE A 14 7.21 -13.85 12.24
N ASN A 15 8.32 -14.44 12.68
CA ASN A 15 9.55 -13.71 12.94
C ASN A 15 10.74 -14.47 12.35
N LYS A 16 11.62 -13.77 11.62
CA LYS A 16 12.86 -14.33 11.04
C LYS A 16 12.64 -15.62 10.25
N SER A 17 11.55 -15.70 9.50
CA SER A 17 11.18 -16.91 8.75
C SER A 17 11.28 -16.65 7.26
N GLN A 18 11.83 -17.61 6.51
CA GLN A 18 11.85 -17.55 5.04
C GLN A 18 10.58 -18.20 4.50
N MET A 19 9.87 -17.50 3.61
CA MET A 19 8.61 -17.96 3.04
C MET A 19 8.71 -17.96 1.51
N GLU A 20 8.86 -19.14 0.91
CA GLU A 20 8.98 -19.30 -0.54
C GLU A 20 7.61 -19.17 -1.22
N SER A 21 6.70 -20.10 -0.92
CA SER A 21 5.30 -20.00 -1.32
C SER A 21 4.45 -20.28 -0.10
N SER A 22 3.70 -19.28 0.35
CA SER A 22 2.87 -19.43 1.54
C SER A 22 1.48 -18.84 1.37
N GLN A 23 0.50 -19.47 2.01
CA GLN A 23 -0.86 -18.96 2.19
C GLN A 23 -1.14 -18.89 3.68
N ILE A 24 -1.52 -17.71 4.16
CA ILE A 24 -1.78 -17.45 5.57
C ILE A 24 -3.22 -16.95 5.69
N ASP A 25 -4.05 -17.67 6.42
CA ASP A 25 -5.43 -17.30 6.72
C ASP A 25 -5.62 -17.19 8.24
N VAL A 26 -5.87 -15.98 8.72
CA VAL A 26 -5.94 -15.70 10.16
C VAL A 26 -7.17 -14.86 10.49
N GLY A 27 -8.09 -15.39 11.29
CA GLY A 27 -9.29 -14.67 11.71
C GLY A 27 -9.00 -13.39 12.49
N GLY A 28 -7.91 -13.36 13.25
CA GLY A 28 -7.42 -12.19 13.99
C GLY A 28 -6.33 -11.40 13.25
N SER A 29 -5.29 -11.02 13.99
CA SER A 29 -4.23 -10.15 13.47
C SER A 29 -2.96 -10.92 13.10
N ILE A 30 -2.23 -10.41 12.11
CA ILE A 30 -0.98 -10.97 11.64
C ILE A 30 0.16 -9.97 11.82
N GLY A 31 1.24 -10.40 12.46
CA GLY A 31 2.53 -9.70 12.52
C GLY A 31 3.60 -10.49 11.77
N ILE A 32 4.26 -9.86 10.79
CA ILE A 32 5.39 -10.45 10.05
C ILE A 32 6.60 -9.53 10.22
N VAL A 33 7.69 -10.06 10.77
CA VAL A 33 8.89 -9.30 11.06
C VAL A 33 10.13 -10.01 10.53
N LYS A 34 10.99 -9.28 9.81
CA LYS A 34 12.28 -9.77 9.30
C LYS A 34 12.18 -11.09 8.52
N SER A 35 11.11 -11.24 7.74
CA SER A 35 10.76 -12.51 7.11
C SER A 35 10.62 -12.33 5.60
N PRO A 36 11.65 -12.66 4.79
CA PRO A 36 11.56 -12.55 3.35
C PRO A 36 10.51 -13.50 2.78
N MET A 37 9.78 -12.99 1.78
CA MET A 37 8.64 -13.63 1.16
C MET A 37 8.80 -13.60 -0.35
N ARG A 38 8.81 -14.75 -1.01
CA ARG A 38 8.89 -14.80 -2.46
C ARG A 38 7.49 -14.71 -3.09
N SER A 39 6.58 -15.58 -2.69
CA SER A 39 5.17 -15.52 -3.06
C SER A 39 4.29 -15.76 -1.84
N ILE A 40 3.54 -14.74 -1.44
CA ILE A 40 2.71 -14.79 -0.24
C ILE A 40 1.26 -14.40 -0.54
N GLY A 41 0.33 -15.23 -0.07
CA GLY A 41 -1.08 -14.86 0.12
C GLY A 41 -1.36 -14.66 1.60
N ILE A 42 -1.98 -13.53 1.95
CA ILE A 42 -2.37 -13.20 3.32
C ILE A 42 -3.84 -12.81 3.32
N ASP A 43 -4.63 -13.54 4.09
CA ASP A 43 -5.99 -13.18 4.48
C ASP A 43 -6.03 -12.95 6.01
N CYS A 44 -6.52 -11.78 6.44
CA CYS A 44 -6.75 -11.50 7.86
C CYS A 44 -8.08 -10.84 8.17
N GLY A 45 -8.74 -11.29 9.24
CA GLY A 45 -9.95 -10.62 9.75
C GLY A 45 -9.66 -9.37 10.57
N GLY A 46 -8.48 -9.29 11.20
CA GLY A 46 -8.06 -8.18 12.05
C GLY A 46 -7.11 -7.20 11.37
N THR A 47 -5.91 -7.04 11.94
CA THR A 47 -4.89 -6.12 11.43
C THR A 47 -3.69 -6.87 10.87
N LEU A 48 -3.04 -6.29 9.87
CA LEU A 48 -1.78 -6.77 9.33
C LEU A 48 -0.66 -5.76 9.60
N ARG A 49 0.45 -6.26 10.13
CA ARG A 49 1.72 -5.52 10.21
C ARG A 49 2.83 -6.32 9.56
N ILE A 50 3.47 -5.75 8.55
CA ILE A 50 4.69 -6.27 7.91
C ILE A 50 5.83 -5.29 8.16
N GLU A 51 6.92 -5.77 8.76
CA GLU A 51 8.08 -4.96 9.08
C GLU A 51 9.38 -5.63 8.63
N LYS A 52 10.26 -4.87 7.97
CA LYS A 52 11.61 -5.30 7.57
C LYS A 52 11.61 -6.61 6.77
N SER A 53 10.59 -6.81 5.95
CA SER A 53 10.32 -8.09 5.28
C SER A 53 10.17 -7.85 3.79
N LYS A 54 11.15 -8.27 3.00
CA LYS A 54 11.11 -8.13 1.54
C LYS A 54 10.05 -9.07 0.97
N MET A 55 9.24 -8.57 0.04
CA MET A 55 8.29 -9.34 -0.75
C MET A 55 8.71 -9.33 -2.22
N GLN A 56 8.68 -10.46 -2.92
CA GLN A 56 8.79 -10.41 -4.39
C GLN A 56 7.39 -10.24 -5.00
N THR A 57 6.46 -11.12 -4.63
CA THR A 57 5.04 -11.03 -4.98
C THR A 57 4.18 -11.21 -3.73
N GLY A 58 3.17 -10.36 -3.56
CA GLY A 58 2.26 -10.43 -2.42
C GLY A 58 0.82 -10.13 -2.79
N LYS A 59 -0.10 -10.98 -2.33
CA LYS A 59 -1.54 -10.71 -2.33
C LYS A 59 -2.01 -10.64 -0.88
N ILE A 60 -2.48 -9.47 -0.48
CA ILE A 60 -2.88 -9.16 0.89
C ILE A 60 -4.34 -8.74 0.87
N ASN A 61 -5.14 -9.36 1.73
CA ASN A 61 -6.52 -8.99 1.98
C ASN A 61 -6.78 -8.97 3.48
N CYS A 62 -7.02 -7.79 4.04
CA CYS A 62 -7.24 -7.66 5.48
C CYS A 62 -8.48 -6.82 5.76
N ASN A 63 -9.42 -7.31 6.56
CA ASN A 63 -10.64 -6.57 6.83
C ASN A 63 -10.37 -5.30 7.65
N GLY A 64 -9.35 -5.28 8.50
CA GLY A 64 -8.96 -4.11 9.28
C GLY A 64 -7.81 -3.29 8.66
N LYS A 65 -6.90 -2.85 9.53
CA LYS A 65 -5.77 -1.99 9.17
C LYS A 65 -4.60 -2.79 8.61
N THR A 66 -3.95 -2.27 7.57
CA THR A 66 -2.69 -2.80 7.03
C THR A 66 -1.56 -1.80 7.20
N THR A 67 -0.43 -2.24 7.75
CA THR A 67 0.77 -1.43 7.96
C THR A 67 2.00 -2.14 7.40
N ILE A 68 2.74 -1.49 6.51
CA ILE A 68 3.95 -2.00 5.87
C ILE A 68 5.10 -1.03 6.13
N ILE A 69 6.18 -1.51 6.74
CA ILE A 69 7.31 -0.69 7.16
C ILE A 69 8.61 -1.32 6.69
N GLN A 70 9.45 -0.56 6.00
CA GLN A 70 10.80 -0.99 5.57
C GLN A 70 10.77 -2.34 4.84
N SER A 71 9.76 -2.56 4.02
CA SER A 71 9.45 -3.87 3.44
C SER A 71 9.31 -3.71 1.92
N PRO A 72 10.45 -3.73 1.19
CA PRO A 72 10.43 -3.56 -0.25
C PRO A 72 9.62 -4.67 -0.93
N ALA A 73 8.88 -4.33 -1.99
CA ALA A 73 8.12 -5.27 -2.79
C ALA A 73 8.48 -5.17 -4.28
N GLY A 74 8.43 -6.29 -5.00
CA GLY A 74 8.33 -6.26 -6.46
C GLY A 74 6.91 -5.86 -6.85
N GLU A 75 6.01 -6.85 -6.84
CA GLU A 75 4.58 -6.67 -7.09
C GLU A 75 3.77 -6.92 -5.81
N VAL A 76 2.90 -5.98 -5.45
CA VAL A 76 2.00 -6.15 -4.31
C VAL A 76 0.58 -5.70 -4.62
N HIS A 77 -0.38 -6.57 -4.31
CA HIS A 77 -1.81 -6.29 -4.34
C HIS A 77 -2.33 -6.26 -2.91
N ILE A 78 -2.92 -5.14 -2.49
CA ILE A 78 -3.42 -4.95 -1.13
C ILE A 78 -4.89 -4.58 -1.19
N LYS A 79 -5.72 -5.33 -0.49
CA LYS A 79 -7.09 -4.95 -0.13
C LYS A 79 -7.17 -4.77 1.38
N CYS A 80 -7.61 -3.60 1.83
CA CYS A 80 -7.93 -3.37 3.23
C CYS A 80 -9.34 -2.82 3.43
N GLY A 81 -10.06 -3.31 4.44
CA GLY A 81 -11.33 -2.67 4.83
C GLY A 81 -11.12 -1.40 5.64
N GLY A 82 -10.07 -1.36 6.47
CA GLY A 82 -9.71 -0.24 7.33
C GLY A 82 -8.78 0.78 6.68
N SER A 83 -7.66 1.10 7.33
CA SER A 83 -6.65 2.04 6.81
C SER A 83 -5.40 1.34 6.29
N LEU A 84 -4.71 1.99 5.35
CA LEU A 84 -3.42 1.56 4.82
C LEU A 84 -2.32 2.53 5.24
N SER A 85 -1.20 2.00 5.71
CA SER A 85 0.01 2.79 5.95
C SER A 85 1.23 2.08 5.36
N ILE A 86 1.96 2.76 4.49
CA ILE A 86 3.19 2.26 3.88
C ILE A 86 4.30 3.27 4.15
N THR A 87 5.36 2.81 4.81
CA THR A 87 6.48 3.66 5.22
C THR A 87 7.80 3.02 4.80
N LYS A 88 8.69 3.82 4.18
CA LYS A 88 10.06 3.40 3.82
C LYS A 88 10.11 2.11 3.00
N SER A 89 9.11 1.88 2.14
CA SER A 89 8.96 0.62 1.41
C SER A 89 8.91 0.88 -0.09
N LYS A 90 10.00 0.55 -0.80
CA LYS A 90 10.07 0.65 -2.25
C LYS A 90 9.19 -0.43 -2.89
N MET A 91 8.45 -0.08 -3.94
CA MET A 91 7.66 -1.01 -4.75
C MET A 91 8.06 -0.90 -6.22
N GLU A 92 8.02 -1.98 -6.99
CA GLU A 92 8.02 -1.85 -8.46
C GLU A 92 6.58 -1.55 -8.89
N THR A 93 5.64 -2.42 -8.53
CA THR A 93 4.20 -2.23 -8.76
C THR A 93 3.41 -2.40 -7.48
N GLY A 94 2.61 -1.39 -7.13
CA GLY A 94 1.65 -1.43 -6.04
C GLY A 94 0.23 -1.21 -6.54
N ASN A 95 -0.66 -2.16 -6.29
CA ASN A 95 -2.10 -2.03 -6.53
C ASN A 95 -2.84 -2.14 -5.20
N MET A 96 -3.51 -1.08 -4.80
CA MET A 96 -4.04 -0.93 -3.45
C MET A 96 -5.48 -0.48 -3.49
N ASN A 97 -6.34 -1.16 -2.74
CA ASN A 97 -7.71 -0.75 -2.51
C ASN A 97 -7.97 -0.75 -1.00
N CYS A 98 -8.28 0.42 -0.44
CA CYS A 98 -8.58 0.54 0.98
C CYS A 98 -9.92 1.21 1.23
N GLY A 99 -10.76 0.62 2.08
CA GLY A 99 -12.06 1.21 2.45
C GLY A 99 -11.93 2.55 3.18
N GLY A 100 -10.88 2.72 3.98
CA GLY A 100 -10.60 3.94 4.75
C GLY A 100 -9.48 4.80 4.16
N SER A 101 -8.76 5.49 5.04
CA SER A 101 -7.65 6.38 4.65
C SER A 101 -6.37 5.62 4.31
N SER A 102 -5.55 6.22 3.44
CA SER A 102 -4.25 5.69 3.04
C SER A 102 -3.12 6.70 3.30
N THR A 103 -2.01 6.23 3.82
CA THR A 103 -0.79 7.02 4.06
C THR A 103 0.41 6.34 3.41
N ILE A 104 1.18 7.10 2.63
CA ILE A 104 2.41 6.64 1.98
C ILE A 104 3.53 7.62 2.31
N VAL A 105 4.60 7.14 2.94
CA VAL A 105 5.72 7.98 3.39
C VAL A 105 7.05 7.36 2.98
N GLU A 106 7.93 8.13 2.34
CA GLU A 106 9.27 7.68 1.94
C GLU A 106 9.26 6.36 1.15
N SER A 107 8.23 6.15 0.33
CA SER A 107 7.95 4.85 -0.29
C SER A 107 7.85 5.01 -1.81
N PRO A 108 8.99 4.93 -2.52
CA PRO A 108 9.00 5.10 -3.96
C PRO A 108 8.35 3.92 -4.69
N ALA A 109 7.71 4.18 -5.82
CA ALA A 109 7.10 3.17 -6.68
C ALA A 109 7.34 3.46 -8.16
N GLN A 110 7.53 2.45 -9.01
CA GLN A 110 7.48 2.70 -10.46
C GLN A 110 6.03 2.87 -10.91
N THR A 111 5.15 1.95 -10.49
CA THR A 111 3.71 2.05 -10.73
C THR A 111 2.94 1.99 -9.42
N LEU A 112 2.10 2.99 -9.19
CA LEU A 112 1.14 2.99 -8.08
C LEU A 112 -0.28 3.14 -8.63
N LYS A 113 -1.14 2.17 -8.31
CA LYS A 113 -2.59 2.27 -8.42
C LYS A 113 -3.16 2.23 -7.01
N LEU A 114 -3.87 3.27 -6.60
CA LEU A 114 -4.43 3.37 -5.26
C LEU A 114 -5.86 3.90 -5.30
N ASN A 115 -6.77 3.08 -4.80
CA ASN A 115 -8.14 3.46 -4.51
C ASN A 115 -8.28 3.54 -2.99
N CYS A 116 -8.71 4.68 -2.44
CA CYS A 116 -9.08 4.77 -1.04
C CYS A 116 -10.44 5.44 -0.85
N GLY A 117 -11.28 4.88 0.02
CA GLY A 117 -12.59 5.46 0.33
C GLY A 117 -12.47 6.73 1.17
N GLY A 118 -11.41 6.85 1.98
CA GLY A 118 -11.15 7.99 2.84
C GLY A 118 -10.18 9.01 2.25
N SER A 119 -9.38 9.59 3.14
CA SER A 119 -8.33 10.55 2.77
C SER A 119 -7.03 9.87 2.33
N LEU A 120 -6.25 10.59 1.53
CA LEU A 120 -4.91 10.18 1.11
C LEU A 120 -3.86 11.18 1.59
N ASN A 121 -2.76 10.67 2.12
CA ASN A 121 -1.56 11.45 2.42
C ASN A 121 -0.33 10.78 1.80
N ILE A 122 0.35 11.48 0.90
CA ILE A 122 1.63 11.05 0.32
C ILE A 122 2.71 12.05 0.70
N LYS A 123 3.82 11.55 1.26
CA LYS A 123 4.94 12.38 1.68
C LYS A 123 6.27 11.78 1.25
N GLU A 124 7.18 12.62 0.75
CA GLU A 124 8.58 12.27 0.49
C GLU A 124 8.74 11.00 -0.36
N SER A 125 7.82 10.78 -1.31
CA SER A 125 7.76 9.56 -2.13
C SER A 125 7.91 9.91 -3.62
N SER A 126 8.60 9.06 -4.38
CA SER A 126 8.78 9.25 -5.83
C SER A 126 8.02 8.17 -6.59
N MET A 127 7.17 8.59 -7.54
CA MET A 127 6.36 7.71 -8.36
C MET A 127 6.54 8.04 -9.84
N GLU A 128 6.77 7.04 -10.68
CA GLU A 128 6.87 7.26 -12.14
C GLU A 128 5.47 7.33 -12.77
N ASN A 129 4.65 6.31 -12.52
CA ASN A 129 3.29 6.20 -13.03
C ASN A 129 2.30 6.10 -11.87
N VAL A 130 1.43 7.10 -11.73
CA VAL A 130 0.48 7.18 -10.61
C VAL A 130 -0.97 7.23 -11.07
N HIS A 131 -1.81 6.36 -10.52
CA HIS A 131 -3.26 6.40 -10.67
C HIS A 131 -3.88 6.35 -9.29
N ILE A 132 -4.48 7.44 -8.86
CA ILE A 132 -5.06 7.58 -7.53
C ILE A 132 -6.52 7.99 -7.68
N ASP A 133 -7.41 7.23 -7.04
CA ASP A 133 -8.80 7.63 -6.79
C ASP A 133 -9.03 7.67 -5.27
N CYS A 134 -9.40 8.85 -4.74
CA CYS A 134 -9.67 9.04 -3.32
C CYS A 134 -11.10 9.57 -3.09
N GLY A 135 -11.88 8.93 -2.24
CA GLY A 135 -13.24 9.38 -1.93
C GLY A 135 -13.26 10.70 -1.16
N GLY A 136 -12.27 10.91 -0.30
CA GLY A 136 -12.10 12.12 0.50
C GLY A 136 -11.11 13.11 -0.09
N SER A 137 -10.27 13.68 0.77
CA SER A 137 -9.23 14.64 0.40
C SER A 137 -7.88 13.97 0.15
N ALA A 138 -7.06 14.55 -0.74
CA ALA A 138 -5.67 14.17 -0.92
C ALA A 138 -4.70 15.29 -0.55
N THR A 139 -3.62 14.91 0.13
CA THR A 139 -2.48 15.77 0.42
C THR A 139 -1.20 15.12 -0.09
N ILE A 140 -0.43 15.84 -0.89
CA ILE A 140 0.83 15.37 -1.47
C ILE A 140 1.93 16.38 -1.15
N LYS A 141 2.96 15.94 -0.43
CA LYS A 141 4.05 16.82 0.03
C LYS A 141 5.41 16.27 -0.34
N LYS A 142 6.29 17.11 -0.87
CA LYS A 142 7.68 16.77 -1.18
C LYS A 142 7.84 15.46 -1.97
N SER A 143 6.89 15.19 -2.87
CA SER A 143 6.84 13.92 -3.60
C SER A 143 7.08 14.17 -5.09
N LYS A 144 7.63 13.22 -5.82
CA LYS A 144 7.81 13.35 -7.27
C LYS A 144 6.80 12.46 -7.98
N MET A 145 6.15 12.97 -9.02
CA MET A 145 5.21 12.20 -9.85
C MET A 145 5.49 12.48 -11.33
N GLU A 146 5.94 11.50 -12.10
CA GLU A 146 6.32 11.76 -13.50
C GLU A 146 5.13 11.78 -14.45
N SER A 147 4.16 10.88 -14.26
CA SER A 147 2.93 10.88 -15.05
C SER A 147 1.75 10.22 -14.35
N GLY A 148 0.55 10.58 -14.78
CA GLY A 148 -0.66 9.84 -14.47
C GLY A 148 -1.84 10.70 -14.06
N ARG A 149 -2.70 10.17 -13.20
CA ARG A 149 -3.95 10.81 -12.78
C ARG A 149 -4.18 10.71 -11.28
N ILE A 150 -4.72 11.78 -10.71
CA ILE A 150 -5.24 11.83 -9.35
C ILE A 150 -6.66 12.36 -9.42
N ASN A 151 -7.60 11.66 -8.82
CA ASN A 151 -8.99 12.06 -8.70
C ASN A 151 -9.41 11.98 -7.24
N CYS A 152 -9.98 13.06 -6.71
CA CYS A 152 -10.41 13.12 -5.32
C CYS A 152 -11.79 13.76 -5.16
N GLY A 153 -12.67 13.14 -4.37
CA GLY A 153 -14.01 13.67 -4.13
C GLY A 153 -14.02 15.00 -3.36
N GLY A 154 -13.05 15.18 -2.46
CA GLY A 154 -12.94 16.33 -1.57
C GLY A 154 -11.89 17.36 -2.00
N SER A 155 -11.10 17.81 -1.03
CA SER A 155 -10.06 18.83 -1.24
C SER A 155 -8.75 18.20 -1.72
N PHE A 156 -7.95 19.00 -2.43
CA PHE A 156 -6.61 18.62 -2.89
C PHE A 156 -5.58 19.65 -2.43
N SER A 157 -4.46 19.17 -1.88
CA SER A 157 -3.32 19.99 -1.48
C SER A 157 -2.03 19.38 -1.99
N ILE A 158 -1.21 20.19 -2.66
CA ILE A 158 0.10 19.80 -3.19
C ILE A 158 1.15 20.83 -2.75
N ASP A 159 2.28 20.36 -2.24
CA ASP A 159 3.38 21.23 -1.78
C ASP A 159 4.73 20.63 -2.17
N ARG A 160 5.61 21.46 -2.76
CA ARG A 160 6.99 21.10 -3.15
C ARG A 160 7.10 19.76 -3.88
N THR A 161 6.15 19.48 -4.77
CA THR A 161 5.99 18.16 -5.41
C THR A 161 6.26 18.33 -6.90
N PRO A 162 7.45 17.97 -7.41
CA PRO A 162 7.73 18.03 -8.83
C PRO A 162 6.81 17.07 -9.59
N THR A 163 6.14 17.60 -10.60
CA THR A 163 5.23 16.84 -11.45
C THR A 163 5.68 16.92 -12.91
N GLY A 164 5.66 15.78 -13.60
CA GLY A 164 5.57 15.74 -15.06
C GLY A 164 4.11 15.76 -15.48
N ASN A 165 3.73 14.96 -16.48
CA ASN A 165 2.38 14.92 -17.06
C ASN A 165 1.32 14.32 -16.12
N VAL A 166 0.86 15.10 -15.13
CA VAL A 166 -0.08 14.63 -14.10
C VAL A 166 -1.38 15.41 -14.19
N ARG A 167 -2.49 14.69 -14.45
CA ARG A 167 -3.84 15.25 -14.41
C ARG A 167 -4.43 15.10 -13.02
N ILE A 168 -4.92 16.19 -12.45
CA ILE A 168 -5.53 16.21 -11.13
C ILE A 168 -6.98 16.66 -11.26
N GLU A 169 -7.89 15.91 -10.68
CA GLU A 169 -9.30 16.25 -10.56
C GLU A 169 -9.70 16.24 -9.09
N TYR A 170 -10.37 17.29 -8.64
CA TYR A 170 -10.87 17.34 -7.27
C TYR A 170 -12.09 18.25 -7.14
N GLY A 171 -13.12 17.82 -6.41
CA GLY A 171 -14.33 18.61 -6.17
C GLY A 171 -14.96 19.18 -7.46
N GLY A 172 -14.92 18.42 -8.56
CA GLY A 172 -15.43 18.84 -9.88
C GLY A 172 -14.52 19.79 -10.68
N ARG A 173 -13.31 20.10 -10.20
CA ARG A 173 -12.31 20.92 -10.90
C ARG A 173 -11.22 20.04 -11.51
N ARG A 174 -10.59 20.52 -12.58
CA ARG A 174 -9.46 19.86 -13.25
C ARG A 174 -8.25 20.78 -13.32
N ILE A 175 -7.09 20.24 -13.02
CA ILE A 175 -5.76 20.85 -13.20
C ILE A 175 -4.90 19.86 -14.00
N ASN A 176 -4.09 20.37 -14.93
CA ASN A 176 -3.03 19.58 -15.55
C ASN A 176 -1.71 20.22 -15.12
N LEU A 177 -0.80 19.42 -14.58
CA LEU A 177 0.55 19.82 -14.20
C LEU A 177 1.58 19.17 -15.12
#